data_AF-A0A0N0ZXF2-F1
#
_entry.id   AF-A0A0N0ZXF2-F1
#
_cell.length_a   1.000
_cell.length_b   1.000
_cell.length_c   1.000
_cell.angle_alpha   90.00
_cell.angle_beta   90.00
_cell.angle_gamma   90.00
#
_symmetry.space_group_name_H-M   'P 1'
#
loop_
_entity.id
_entity.type
_entity.pdbx_description
1 polymer ?
#
loop_
_entity_poly.entity_id
_entity_poly.type
_entity_poly.pdbx_seq_one_letter_code
_entity_poly.pdbx_strand_id
1 'polypeptide(L)'
;MSANAQKKASAKTTKPTTENKAAKPTKQETMDWIAGKMKERLVAPRQFVSYSNGEFVYRNLLGVYGCNITIYLNRVTGSSPEYSSDFYVKGSGLTYTACDKGYEHYNKSKNELSIGGPNYNDYSEPFDFKNDNSLVERLKKAFATLIEYNSDKKTNDEKF
;
A
#
# COMPACT_ATOMS: atom_id res chain seq x y z
N MET A 1 -32.41 69.73 -3.99
CA MET A 1 -32.56 68.63 -3.02
C MET A 1 -31.73 67.45 -3.51
N SER A 2 -30.87 66.95 -2.64
CA SER A 2 -29.84 65.93 -2.91
C SER A 2 -30.36 64.51 -2.73
N ALA A 3 -29.89 63.55 -3.54
CA ALA A 3 -29.64 62.13 -3.22
C ALA A 3 -29.16 61.41 -4.50
N ASN A 4 -27.86 61.24 -4.73
CA ASN A 4 -26.95 60.17 -4.27
C ASN A 4 -27.04 58.86 -5.10
N ALA A 5 -25.86 58.36 -5.47
CA ALA A 5 -25.58 57.40 -6.53
C ALA A 5 -25.68 55.92 -6.11
N GLN A 6 -25.92 55.02 -7.08
CA GLN A 6 -25.30 53.68 -7.03
C GLN A 6 -25.26 53.01 -8.42
N LYS A 7 -24.05 52.87 -8.96
CA LYS A 7 -23.72 52.02 -10.13
C LYS A 7 -23.88 50.55 -9.74
N LYS A 8 -24.69 49.78 -10.48
CA LYS A 8 -24.78 48.32 -10.37
C LYS A 8 -23.75 47.70 -11.32
N ALA A 9 -22.73 47.08 -10.76
CA ALA A 9 -21.69 46.37 -11.51
C ALA A 9 -22.24 45.04 -12.08
N SER A 10 -21.88 44.75 -13.32
CA SER A 10 -22.19 43.49 -14.01
C SER A 10 -21.60 42.29 -13.26
N ALA A 11 -22.45 41.30 -12.98
CA ALA A 11 -22.02 40.01 -12.45
C ALA A 11 -21.10 39.33 -13.47
N LYS A 12 -19.84 39.08 -13.10
CA LYS A 12 -18.94 38.21 -13.86
C LYS A 12 -19.46 36.79 -13.75
N THR A 13 -19.90 36.23 -14.86
CA THR A 13 -20.16 34.81 -15.06
C THR A 13 -18.84 34.06 -14.86
N THR A 14 -18.63 33.48 -13.69
CA THR A 14 -17.52 32.55 -13.44
C THR A 14 -17.80 31.25 -14.19
N LYS A 15 -17.07 31.03 -15.29
CA LYS A 15 -16.92 29.69 -15.90
C LYS A 15 -16.41 28.71 -14.83
N PRO A 16 -16.94 27.49 -14.73
CA PRO A 16 -16.22 26.44 -14.02
C PRO A 16 -14.99 26.09 -14.85
N THR A 17 -13.82 26.39 -14.31
CA THR A 17 -12.54 25.88 -14.79
C THR A 17 -12.47 24.40 -14.45
N THR A 18 -13.00 23.53 -15.31
CA THR A 18 -12.71 22.09 -15.25
C THR A 18 -11.36 21.85 -15.88
N GLU A 19 -10.31 22.31 -15.22
CA GLU A 19 -8.96 21.84 -15.48
C GLU A 19 -8.89 20.44 -14.85
N ASN A 20 -8.98 19.41 -15.70
CA ASN A 20 -8.98 18.02 -15.30
C ASN A 20 -7.56 17.62 -14.84
N LYS A 21 -7.13 18.17 -13.70
CA LYS A 21 -5.97 17.71 -12.95
C LYS A 21 -6.39 16.36 -12.37
N ALA A 22 -5.90 15.28 -12.95
CA ALA A 22 -6.16 13.93 -12.45
C ALA A 22 -5.93 13.92 -10.93
N ALA A 23 -7.01 13.72 -10.16
CA ALA A 23 -6.92 13.72 -8.71
C ALA A 23 -5.97 12.60 -8.28
N LYS A 24 -5.12 12.89 -7.28
CA LYS A 24 -4.26 11.86 -6.67
C LYS A 24 -5.18 10.74 -6.15
N PRO A 25 -4.86 9.45 -6.40
CA PRO A 25 -5.68 8.34 -5.92
C PRO A 25 -5.76 8.37 -4.40
N THR A 26 -6.91 8.05 -3.82
CA THR A 26 -7.11 7.98 -2.37
C THR A 26 -6.22 6.90 -1.74
N LYS A 27 -6.11 6.94 -0.40
CA LYS A 27 -5.39 5.92 0.37
C LYS A 27 -5.95 4.51 0.10
N GLN A 28 -7.27 4.38 0.08
CA GLN A 28 -7.91 3.08 -0.17
C GLN A 28 -7.66 2.60 -1.60
N GLU A 29 -7.84 3.45 -2.61
CA GLU A 29 -7.55 3.08 -4.02
C GLU A 29 -6.08 2.69 -4.21
N THR A 30 -5.16 3.37 -3.51
CA THR A 30 -3.74 3.04 -3.55
C THR A 30 -3.47 1.66 -2.94
N MET A 31 -4.06 1.35 -1.79
CA MET A 31 -3.92 0.03 -1.16
C MET A 31 -4.58 -1.07 -2.00
N ASP A 32 -5.77 -0.83 -2.53
CA ASP A 32 -6.51 -1.78 -3.37
C ASP A 32 -5.72 -2.14 -4.63
N TRP A 33 -5.14 -1.12 -5.27
CA TRP A 33 -4.31 -1.33 -6.45
C TRP A 33 -3.06 -2.16 -6.13
N ILE A 34 -2.35 -1.84 -5.04
CA ILE A 34 -1.17 -2.62 -4.59
C ILE A 34 -1.58 -4.07 -4.30
N ALA A 35 -2.65 -4.28 -3.52
CA ALA A 35 -3.13 -5.61 -3.16
C ALA A 35 -3.56 -6.43 -4.39
N GLY A 36 -4.18 -5.79 -5.37
CA GLY A 36 -4.51 -6.41 -6.66
C GLY A 36 -3.26 -6.93 -7.37
N LYS A 37 -2.19 -6.12 -7.42
CA LYS A 37 -0.91 -6.53 -8.02
C LYS A 37 -0.18 -7.61 -7.22
N MET A 38 -0.25 -7.56 -5.90
CA MET A 38 0.26 -8.64 -5.04
C MET A 38 -0.48 -9.95 -5.29
N LYS A 39 -1.81 -9.92 -5.45
CA LYS A 39 -2.59 -11.11 -5.79
C LYS A 39 -2.24 -11.67 -7.17
N GLU A 40 -2.16 -10.81 -8.18
CA GLU A 40 -1.80 -11.21 -9.56
C GLU A 40 -0.41 -11.83 -9.65
N ARG A 41 0.54 -11.38 -8.82
CA ARG A 41 1.94 -11.81 -8.85
C ARG A 41 2.31 -12.80 -7.75
N LEU A 42 1.34 -13.29 -6.97
CA LEU A 42 1.59 -14.25 -5.91
C LEU A 42 2.06 -15.59 -6.50
N VAL A 43 3.26 -16.03 -6.10
CA VAL A 43 3.91 -17.21 -6.67
C VAL A 43 3.42 -18.49 -5.99
N ALA A 44 3.07 -19.51 -6.79
CA ALA A 44 2.72 -20.83 -6.30
C ALA A 44 3.85 -21.46 -5.43
N PRO A 45 3.54 -22.33 -4.45
CA PRO A 45 2.23 -22.89 -4.10
C PRO A 45 1.39 -22.00 -3.15
N ARG A 46 1.71 -20.71 -3.02
CA ARG A 46 0.96 -19.78 -2.16
C ARG A 46 -0.45 -19.55 -2.70
N GLN A 47 -1.41 -19.41 -1.79
CA GLN A 47 -2.82 -19.20 -2.13
C GLN A 47 -3.30 -17.89 -1.52
N PHE A 48 -3.89 -17.03 -2.33
CA PHE A 48 -4.58 -15.85 -1.82
C PHE A 48 -5.75 -16.27 -0.93
N VAL A 49 -5.86 -15.68 0.26
CA VAL A 49 -6.93 -15.99 1.23
C VAL A 49 -7.93 -14.84 1.27
N SER A 50 -7.47 -13.63 1.57
CA SER A 50 -8.34 -12.47 1.72
C SER A 50 -7.57 -11.16 1.56
N TYR A 51 -8.34 -10.10 1.31
CA TYR A 51 -7.87 -8.73 1.39
C TYR A 51 -8.98 -7.84 1.93
N SER A 52 -8.70 -7.08 2.99
CA SER A 52 -9.64 -6.11 3.57
C SER A 52 -8.89 -5.07 4.40
N ASN A 53 -9.27 -3.80 4.32
CA ASN A 53 -8.74 -2.70 5.16
C ASN A 53 -7.20 -2.63 5.20
N GLY A 54 -6.53 -2.92 4.08
CA GLY A 54 -5.07 -2.91 4.00
C GLY A 54 -4.40 -4.19 4.53
N GLU A 55 -5.14 -5.20 4.94
CA GLU A 55 -4.60 -6.51 5.34
C GLU A 55 -4.69 -7.49 4.19
N PHE A 56 -3.54 -7.81 3.59
CA PHE A 56 -3.43 -8.81 2.54
C PHE A 56 -2.99 -10.15 3.12
N VAL A 57 -3.82 -11.19 2.99
CA VAL A 57 -3.55 -12.51 3.57
C VAL A 57 -3.37 -13.54 2.47
N TYR A 58 -2.28 -14.30 2.56
CA TYR A 58 -2.07 -15.50 1.74
C TYR A 58 -1.64 -16.67 2.62
N ARG A 59 -1.98 -17.89 2.18
CA ARG A 59 -1.56 -19.13 2.81
C ARG A 59 -0.34 -19.69 2.08
N ASN A 60 0.66 -20.11 2.83
CA ASN A 60 1.78 -20.90 2.33
C ASN A 60 1.79 -22.25 3.05
N LEU A 61 2.14 -23.32 2.33
CA LEU A 61 2.32 -24.64 2.93
C LEU A 61 3.80 -24.87 3.26
N LEU A 62 4.07 -25.29 4.49
CA LEU A 62 5.37 -25.74 4.97
C LEU A 62 5.24 -27.22 5.33
N GLY A 63 5.50 -28.09 4.35
CA GLY A 63 5.19 -29.51 4.47
C GLY A 63 3.67 -29.73 4.55
N VAL A 64 3.21 -30.40 5.62
CA VAL A 64 1.77 -30.65 5.88
C VAL A 64 1.08 -29.50 6.62
N TYR A 65 1.83 -28.53 7.13
CA TYR A 65 1.30 -27.41 7.91
C TYR A 65 1.06 -26.21 7.00
N GLY A 66 -0.05 -25.51 7.20
CA GLY A 66 -0.30 -24.22 6.58
C GLY A 66 0.10 -23.08 7.50
N CYS A 67 0.60 -22.01 6.90
CA CYS A 67 0.79 -20.73 7.56
C CYS A 67 0.10 -19.64 6.77
N ASN A 68 -0.70 -18.83 7.45
CA ASN A 68 -1.24 -17.59 6.93
C ASN A 68 -0.22 -16.48 7.16
N ILE A 69 0.17 -15.81 6.09
CA ILE A 69 1.02 -14.62 6.13
C ILE A 69 0.11 -13.44 5.86
N THR A 70 0.07 -12.51 6.80
CA THR A 70 -0.63 -11.24 6.69
C THR A 70 0.38 -10.13 6.40
N ILE A 71 0.09 -9.28 5.42
CA ILE A 71 0.84 -8.08 5.09
C ILE A 71 -0.06 -6.87 5.37
N TYR A 72 0.42 -5.97 6.22
CA TYR A 72 -0.33 -4.80 6.70
C TYR A 72 0.08 -3.54 5.91
N LEU A 73 -0.58 -3.26 4.78
CA LEU A 73 -0.31 -2.11 3.92
C LEU A 73 -0.48 -0.76 4.66
N ASN A 74 -1.41 -0.70 5.61
CA ASN A 74 -1.63 0.46 6.48
C ASN A 74 -0.47 0.73 7.47
N ARG A 75 0.46 -0.22 7.64
CA ARG A 75 1.64 -0.08 8.52
C ARG A 75 2.92 0.26 7.76
N VAL A 76 2.86 0.43 6.44
CA VAL A 76 4.02 0.82 5.63
C VAL A 76 4.40 2.26 5.95
N THR A 77 5.60 2.47 6.46
CA THR A 77 6.12 3.81 6.85
C THR A 77 7.40 4.19 6.13
N GLY A 78 7.96 3.30 5.31
CA GLY A 78 9.10 3.64 4.49
C GLY A 78 9.35 2.62 3.40
N SER A 79 10.29 2.98 2.53
CA SER A 79 10.87 2.10 1.53
C SER A 79 12.37 2.32 1.51
N SER A 80 13.15 1.27 1.25
CA SER A 80 14.61 1.37 1.12
C SER A 80 15.06 0.68 -0.17
N PRO A 81 15.98 1.28 -0.93
CA PRO A 81 16.88 0.53 -1.80
C PRO A 81 18.05 0.03 -0.93
N GLU A 82 17.91 -1.12 -0.28
CA GLU A 82 19.01 -1.68 0.53
C GLU A 82 20.15 -2.22 -0.36
N TYR A 83 19.80 -2.65 -1.58
CA TYR A 83 20.69 -2.93 -2.70
C TYR A 83 20.12 -2.26 -3.95
N SER A 84 20.94 -1.74 -4.86
CA SER A 84 20.48 -0.87 -5.96
C SER A 84 19.46 -1.49 -6.92
N SER A 85 19.28 -2.81 -6.89
CA SER A 85 18.27 -3.56 -7.64
C SER A 85 17.01 -3.90 -6.85
N ASP A 86 17.03 -3.82 -5.52
CA ASP A 86 16.05 -4.50 -4.69
C ASP A 86 15.07 -3.51 -4.06
N PHE A 87 13.78 -3.73 -4.31
CA PHE A 87 12.71 -2.87 -3.79
C PHE A 87 12.11 -3.45 -2.51
N TYR A 88 12.40 -2.81 -1.36
CA TYR A 88 11.82 -3.14 -0.05
C TYR A 88 10.91 -2.05 0.49
N VAL A 89 9.92 -2.50 1.25
CA VAL A 89 9.06 -1.65 2.08
C VAL A 89 9.21 -2.05 3.54
N LYS A 90 9.13 -1.06 4.43
CA LYS A 90 9.33 -1.21 5.87
C LYS A 90 8.19 -0.60 6.69
N GLY A 91 7.99 -1.13 7.88
CA GLY A 91 6.95 -0.73 8.82
C GLY A 91 6.97 -1.60 10.07
N SER A 92 6.59 -1.05 11.23
CA SER A 92 6.54 -1.85 12.47
C SER A 92 5.48 -2.94 12.36
N GLY A 93 5.87 -4.21 12.53
CA GLY A 93 4.98 -5.36 12.39
C GLY A 93 4.27 -5.41 11.04
N LEU A 94 5.00 -5.09 9.97
CA LEU A 94 4.49 -5.04 8.59
C LEU A 94 3.99 -6.39 8.10
N THR A 95 4.62 -7.48 8.53
CA THR A 95 4.16 -8.83 8.21
C THR A 95 4.03 -9.66 9.46
N TYR A 96 3.05 -10.56 9.46
CA TYR A 96 2.86 -11.54 10.52
C TYR A 96 2.56 -12.91 9.91
N THR A 97 3.30 -13.93 10.36
CA THR A 97 3.05 -15.33 10.03
C THR A 97 2.34 -16.00 11.20
N ALA A 98 1.19 -16.61 10.92
CA ALA A 98 0.43 -17.45 11.84
C ALA A 98 0.29 -18.86 11.25
N CYS A 99 0.91 -19.84 11.86
CA CYS A 99 0.86 -21.24 11.43
C CYS A 99 -0.24 -22.03 12.16
N ASP A 100 -0.66 -23.13 11.54
CA ASP A 100 -1.64 -24.05 12.12
C ASP A 100 -1.18 -24.55 13.51
N LYS A 101 -2.16 -24.97 14.33
CA LYS A 101 -1.95 -25.47 15.70
C LYS A 101 -0.87 -26.56 15.74
N GLY A 102 0.07 -26.46 16.67
CA GLY A 102 1.23 -27.37 16.77
C GLY A 102 2.46 -26.91 15.98
N TYR A 103 2.34 -25.85 15.17
CA TYR A 103 3.45 -25.21 14.46
C TYR A 103 3.61 -23.72 14.85
N GLU A 104 2.98 -23.30 15.94
CA GLU A 104 2.92 -21.90 16.40
C GLU A 104 4.29 -21.32 16.78
N HIS A 105 5.28 -22.15 17.08
CA HIS A 105 6.66 -21.72 17.35
C HIS A 105 7.35 -21.09 16.13
N TYR A 106 6.78 -21.24 14.92
CA TYR A 106 7.20 -20.54 13.71
C TYR A 106 6.47 -19.22 13.48
N ASN A 107 5.53 -18.83 14.36
CA ASN A 107 4.86 -17.54 14.26
C ASN A 107 5.89 -16.43 14.45
N LYS A 108 5.92 -15.48 13.52
CA LYS A 108 6.89 -14.38 13.55
C LYS A 108 6.31 -13.13 12.94
N SER A 109 6.77 -12.00 13.47
CA SER A 109 6.53 -10.68 12.90
C SER A 109 7.81 -10.18 12.25
N LYS A 110 7.69 -9.55 11.07
CA LYS A 110 8.82 -8.84 10.44
C LYS A 110 8.44 -7.40 10.15
N ASN A 111 9.45 -6.54 10.17
CA ASN A 111 9.28 -5.11 9.92
C ASN A 111 9.48 -4.73 8.45
N GLU A 112 9.76 -5.69 7.59
CA GLU A 112 10.18 -5.47 6.21
C GLU A 112 9.57 -6.52 5.29
N LEU A 113 9.35 -6.12 4.04
CA LEU A 113 8.84 -6.97 2.96
C LEU A 113 9.57 -6.63 1.67
N SER A 114 10.10 -7.66 0.99
CA SER A 114 10.59 -7.52 -0.39
C SER A 114 9.41 -7.47 -1.36
N ILE A 115 9.42 -6.48 -2.25
CA ILE A 115 8.48 -6.35 -3.37
C ILE A 115 9.18 -6.63 -4.69
N GLY A 116 10.47 -6.36 -4.85
CA GLY A 116 11.16 -6.55 -6.14
C GLY A 116 12.64 -6.80 -5.98
N GLY A 117 12.99 -7.92 -5.36
CA GLY A 117 14.37 -8.35 -5.10
C GLY A 117 14.42 -9.65 -4.29
N PRO A 118 15.59 -10.30 -4.16
CA PRO A 118 15.75 -11.52 -3.37
C PRO A 118 15.28 -11.30 -1.93
N ASN A 119 14.58 -12.25 -1.32
CA ASN A 119 14.23 -12.12 0.11
C ASN A 119 15.42 -12.59 0.97
N TYR A 120 16.32 -11.68 1.36
CA TYR A 120 17.53 -12.01 2.13
C TYR A 120 17.26 -12.53 3.55
N ASN A 121 16.07 -12.25 4.09
CA ASN A 121 15.75 -12.51 5.50
C ASN A 121 14.81 -13.70 5.75
N ASP A 122 14.34 -14.46 4.75
CA ASP A 122 13.88 -15.87 4.86
C ASP A 122 13.14 -16.36 3.60
N TYR A 123 13.57 -17.53 3.14
CA TYR A 123 12.90 -18.63 2.42
C TYR A 123 11.96 -18.44 1.24
N SER A 124 11.49 -17.25 0.87
CA SER A 124 10.94 -17.09 -0.48
C SER A 124 10.66 -15.67 -0.87
N GLU A 125 10.79 -15.42 -2.17
CA GLU A 125 10.20 -14.30 -2.88
C GLU A 125 8.71 -14.63 -3.11
N PRO A 126 7.76 -14.07 -2.32
CA PRO A 126 6.36 -14.46 -2.41
C PRO A 126 5.69 -13.94 -3.68
N PHE A 127 6.28 -12.94 -4.33
CA PHE A 127 5.73 -12.28 -5.50
C PHE A 127 6.75 -12.23 -6.65
N ASP A 128 6.34 -12.56 -7.87
CA ASP A 128 7.22 -12.45 -9.06
C ASP A 128 7.01 -11.11 -9.77
N PHE A 129 7.56 -10.05 -9.19
CA PHE A 129 7.57 -8.71 -9.79
C PHE A 129 8.85 -8.40 -10.59
N LYS A 130 9.95 -9.14 -10.33
CA LYS A 130 11.29 -8.86 -10.86
C LYS A 130 11.39 -8.84 -12.39
N ASN A 131 10.49 -9.54 -13.08
CA ASN A 131 10.48 -9.62 -14.55
C ASN A 131 9.74 -8.45 -15.24
N ASP A 132 9.15 -7.51 -14.48
CA ASP A 132 8.36 -6.40 -15.00
C ASP A 132 8.80 -5.05 -14.39
N ASN A 133 9.88 -4.50 -14.93
CA ASN A 133 10.46 -3.23 -14.47
C ASN A 133 9.44 -2.06 -14.48
N SER A 134 8.52 -2.03 -15.46
CA SER A 134 7.49 -1.00 -15.53
C SER A 134 6.49 -1.11 -14.38
N LEU A 135 6.11 -2.33 -14.01
CA LEU A 135 5.27 -2.56 -12.84
C LEU A 135 6.01 -2.23 -11.55
N VAL A 136 7.28 -2.60 -11.41
CA VAL A 136 8.09 -2.28 -10.22
C VAL A 136 8.17 -0.76 -10.01
N GLU A 137 8.42 0.04 -11.05
CA GLU A 137 8.45 1.50 -10.95
C GLU A 137 7.07 2.10 -10.58
N ARG A 138 5.98 1.51 -11.08
CA ARG A 138 4.62 1.91 -10.66
C ARG A 138 4.34 1.55 -9.21
N LEU A 139 4.79 0.37 -8.75
CA LEU A 139 4.69 -0.04 -7.36
C LEU A 139 5.50 0.88 -6.44
N LYS A 140 6.73 1.25 -6.81
CA LYS A 140 7.53 2.23 -6.05
C LYS A 140 6.76 3.54 -5.84
N LYS A 141 6.13 4.07 -6.90
CA LYS A 141 5.29 5.29 -6.82
C LYS A 141 4.05 5.10 -5.95
N ALA A 142 3.37 3.96 -6.07
CA ALA A 142 2.19 3.65 -5.27
C ALA A 142 2.55 3.50 -3.78
N PHE A 143 3.65 2.81 -3.46
CA PHE A 143 4.14 2.68 -2.09
C PHE A 143 4.65 4.01 -1.52
N ALA A 144 5.33 4.85 -2.30
CA ALA A 144 5.67 6.21 -1.87
C ALA A 144 4.42 7.02 -1.51
N THR A 145 3.39 6.95 -2.35
CA THR A 145 2.08 7.57 -2.09
C THR A 145 1.42 7.01 -0.81
N LEU A 146 1.48 5.70 -0.61
CA LEU A 146 0.94 5.04 0.58
C LEU A 146 1.73 5.42 1.85
N ILE A 147 3.05 5.55 1.76
CA ILE A 147 3.90 6.03 2.85
C ILE A 147 3.47 7.44 3.25
N GLU A 148 3.27 8.35 2.29
CA GLU A 148 2.72 9.69 2.58
C GLU A 148 1.39 9.58 3.32
N TYR A 149 0.43 8.79 2.84
CA TYR A 149 -0.86 8.58 3.49
C TYR A 149 -0.82 7.89 4.86
N ASN A 150 0.25 7.17 5.18
CA ASN A 150 0.46 6.57 6.51
C ASN A 150 1.28 7.48 7.43
N SER A 151 2.01 8.44 6.86
CA SER A 151 2.88 9.40 7.55
C SER A 151 2.16 10.70 7.88
N ASP A 152 1.14 11.05 7.08
CA ASP A 152 0.17 12.10 7.40
C ASP A 152 -0.44 11.72 8.74
N LYS A 153 0.14 12.30 9.80
CA LYS A 153 -0.30 12.16 11.18
C LYS A 153 -1.82 12.20 11.17
N LYS A 154 -2.45 11.31 11.94
CA LYS A 154 -3.77 11.58 12.51
C LYS A 154 -3.77 13.06 12.85
N THR A 155 -4.47 13.88 12.07
CA THR A 155 -4.79 15.22 12.50
C THR A 155 -5.46 14.98 13.85
N ASN A 156 -5.04 15.72 14.87
CA ASN A 156 -5.44 15.53 16.27
C ASN A 156 -6.96 15.68 16.51
N ASP A 157 -7.80 15.61 15.47
CA ASP A 157 -9.24 15.79 15.43
C ASP A 157 -10.03 14.57 14.92
N GLU A 158 -9.42 13.40 14.71
CA GLU A 158 -10.22 12.16 14.63
C GLU A 158 -10.55 11.66 16.04
N LYS A 159 -11.49 12.36 16.70
CA LYS A 159 -12.42 11.71 17.62
C LYS A 159 -13.42 10.96 16.74
N PHE A 160 -13.45 9.64 16.81
CA PHE A 160 -14.61 8.78 17.08
C PHE A 160 -14.13 7.34 17.24
#